data_AF-A0A0D2KGS3-F1
#
_entry.id   AF-A0A0D2KGS3-F1
#
_cell.length_a   1.000
_cell.length_b   1.000
_cell.length_c   1.000
_cell.angle_alpha   90.00
_cell.angle_beta   90.00
_cell.angle_gamma   90.00
#
_symmetry.space_group_name_H-M   'P 1'
#
loop_
_entity.id
_entity.type
_entity.pdbx_description
1 polymer ?
#
loop_
_entity_poly.entity_id
_entity_poly.type
_entity_poly.pdbx_seq_one_letter_code
_entity_poly.pdbx_strand_id
1 'polypeptide(L)'
;MAIRQKGFSIHGHAITLPILCEHLQSIGSMTNLTIDSLLSPNDKQDVVLMIKLLYTISQLGSAVASTSNPLQRSAWEILQLLGQLYEHLLSTYLDVSLSLNQQLVNLSTAAHLILTLYHTDKGNFIPVQSYFNVMSMIKNVYFSVEKAQCDNPTGVFYIILLGTDGLEKVFGKICTMVGNDTNADVLQLAN
;
A
#
# COMPACT_ATOMS: atom_id res chain seq x y z
N MET A 1 -0.81 3.33 -3.33
CA MET A 1 0.47 3.36 -4.07
C MET A 1 0.26 2.55 -5.35
N ALA A 2 -0.22 3.18 -6.42
CA ALA A 2 -0.59 2.45 -7.64
C ALA A 2 0.62 2.23 -8.55
N ILE A 3 0.75 1.01 -9.11
CA ILE A 3 1.75 0.71 -10.13
C ILE A 3 1.35 1.48 -11.39
N ARG A 4 2.24 2.36 -11.86
CA ARG A 4 1.99 3.18 -13.06
C ARG A 4 1.97 2.29 -14.30
N GLN A 5 1.24 2.70 -15.34
CA GLN A 5 1.31 2.06 -16.66
C GLN A 5 2.74 2.04 -17.23
N LYS A 6 3.53 3.08 -16.94
CA LYS A 6 4.96 3.16 -17.29
C LYS A 6 5.85 2.21 -16.46
N GLY A 7 5.34 1.66 -15.37
CA GLY A 7 6.11 0.94 -14.37
C GLY A 7 6.90 1.87 -13.43
N PHE A 8 7.92 1.30 -12.81
CA PHE A 8 8.87 2.00 -11.94
C PHE A 8 10.28 1.44 -12.15
N SER A 9 11.28 2.15 -11.66
CA SER A 9 12.67 1.69 -11.72
C SER A 9 13.31 1.75 -10.34
N ILE A 10 14.08 0.71 -10.02
CA ILE A 10 14.91 0.62 -8.82
C ILE A 10 16.30 0.19 -9.27
N HIS A 11 17.34 0.88 -8.80
CA HIS A 11 18.74 0.63 -9.19
C HIS A 11 18.93 0.57 -10.72
N GLY A 12 18.26 1.45 -11.47
CA GLY A 12 18.33 1.50 -12.93
C GLY A 12 17.62 0.35 -13.68
N HIS A 13 17.00 -0.60 -12.97
CA HIS A 13 16.23 -1.68 -13.59
C HIS A 13 14.75 -1.30 -13.61
N ALA A 14 14.14 -1.31 -14.79
CA ALA A 14 12.73 -1.02 -14.95
C ALA A 14 11.87 -2.26 -14.68
N ILE A 15 10.95 -2.15 -13.73
CA ILE A 15 9.85 -3.09 -13.52
C ILE A 15 8.63 -2.55 -14.24
N THR A 16 8.33 -3.17 -15.38
CA THR A 16 7.16 -2.86 -16.21
C THR A 16 6.02 -3.82 -15.91
N LEU A 17 4.80 -3.49 -16.36
CA LEU A 17 3.65 -4.39 -16.21
C LEU A 17 3.90 -5.79 -16.79
N PRO A 18 4.50 -5.95 -18.00
CA PRO A 18 4.82 -7.27 -18.53
C PRO A 18 5.76 -8.09 -17.64
N ILE A 19 6.82 -7.45 -17.11
CA ILE A 19 7.78 -8.11 -16.20
C ILE A 19 7.06 -8.57 -14.93
N LEU A 20 6.24 -7.68 -14.35
CA LEU A 20 5.47 -8.02 -13.16
C LEU A 20 4.45 -9.14 -13.43
N CYS A 21 3.80 -9.13 -14.59
CA CYS A 21 2.88 -10.17 -15.02
C CYS A 21 3.57 -11.55 -15.12
N GLU A 22 4.74 -11.61 -15.76
CA GLU A 22 5.54 -12.85 -15.87
C GLU A 22 5.88 -13.42 -14.48
N HIS A 23 6.33 -12.56 -13.55
CA HIS A 23 6.64 -12.99 -12.19
C HIS A 23 5.39 -13.41 -11.40
N LEU A 24 4.26 -12.72 -11.57
CA LEU A 24 2.98 -13.10 -10.93
C LEU A 24 2.46 -14.45 -11.46
N GLN A 25 2.59 -14.70 -12.76
CA GLN A 25 2.25 -15.99 -13.37
C GLN A 25 3.11 -17.13 -12.82
N SER A 26 4.39 -16.87 -12.53
CA SER A 26 5.33 -17.89 -12.05
C SER A 26 4.97 -18.51 -10.69
N ILE A 27 4.14 -17.85 -9.88
CA ILE A 27 3.69 -18.38 -8.57
C ILE A 27 2.57 -19.40 -8.72
N GLY A 28 1.96 -19.52 -9.89
CA GLY A 28 0.98 -20.57 -10.22
C GLY A 28 -0.35 -20.49 -9.46
N SER A 29 -0.56 -19.46 -8.63
CA SER A 29 -1.74 -19.33 -7.77
C SER A 29 -2.85 -18.44 -8.33
N MET A 30 -2.65 -17.78 -9.48
CA MET A 30 -3.59 -16.80 -10.04
C MET A 30 -3.86 -17.03 -11.53
N THR A 31 -5.11 -16.83 -11.95
CA THR A 31 -5.47 -16.87 -13.38
C THR A 31 -5.02 -15.58 -14.08
N ASN A 32 -4.81 -15.63 -15.40
CA ASN A 32 -4.46 -14.44 -16.20
C ASN A 32 -5.50 -13.31 -16.03
N LEU A 33 -6.79 -13.64 -15.97
CA LEU A 33 -7.85 -12.66 -15.72
C LEU A 33 -7.69 -11.95 -14.37
N THR A 34 -7.26 -12.67 -13.34
CA THR A 34 -7.01 -12.08 -12.02
C THR A 34 -5.80 -11.17 -12.04
N ILE A 35 -4.73 -11.55 -12.74
CA ILE A 35 -3.52 -10.74 -12.90
C ILE A 35 -3.83 -9.46 -13.67
N ASP A 36 -4.59 -9.56 -14.77
CA ASP A 36 -5.00 -8.41 -15.57
C ASP A 36 -5.85 -7.45 -14.75
N SER A 37 -6.80 -7.97 -13.95
CA SER A 37 -7.60 -7.16 -13.04
C SER A 37 -6.72 -6.44 -12.00
N LEU A 38 -5.69 -7.09 -11.46
CA LEU A 38 -4.80 -6.49 -10.46
C LEU A 38 -3.89 -5.40 -11.05
N LEU A 39 -3.37 -5.62 -12.25
CA LEU A 39 -2.42 -4.72 -12.89
C LEU A 39 -3.10 -3.58 -13.66
N SER A 40 -4.35 -3.79 -14.09
CA SER A 40 -5.14 -2.83 -14.87
C SER A 40 -6.56 -2.68 -14.28
N PRO A 41 -6.68 -2.08 -13.08
CA PRO A 41 -7.98 -1.88 -12.44
C PRO A 41 -8.86 -0.91 -13.24
N ASN A 42 -10.14 -1.27 -13.41
CA ASN A 42 -11.14 -0.39 -14.03
C ASN A 42 -11.41 0.86 -13.17
N ASP A 43 -11.41 0.67 -11.85
CA ASP A 43 -11.53 1.74 -10.86
C ASP A 43 -10.20 1.99 -10.16
N LYS A 44 -9.65 3.19 -10.33
CA LYS A 44 -8.38 3.60 -9.72
C LYS A 44 -8.49 3.83 -8.21
N GLN A 45 -9.71 3.88 -7.67
CA GLN A 45 -10.00 4.03 -6.24
C GLN A 45 -10.35 2.70 -5.55
N ASP A 46 -10.26 1.56 -6.25
CA ASP A 46 -10.49 0.25 -5.62
C ASP A 46 -9.34 -0.13 -4.67
N VAL A 47 -9.54 0.19 -3.39
CA VAL A 47 -8.59 -0.09 -2.31
C VAL A 47 -8.43 -1.59 -2.08
N VAL A 48 -9.48 -2.40 -2.27
CA VAL A 48 -9.42 -3.85 -2.06
C VAL A 48 -8.49 -4.49 -3.09
N LEU A 49 -8.61 -4.07 -4.35
CA LEU A 49 -7.77 -4.55 -5.43
C LEU A 49 -6.32 -4.10 -5.27
N MET A 50 -6.10 -2.88 -4.78
CA MET A 50 -4.77 -2.40 -4.40
C MET A 50 -4.15 -3.27 -3.29
N ILE A 51 -4.89 -3.54 -2.22
CA ILE A 51 -4.41 -4.39 -1.11
C ILE A 51 -4.05 -5.79 -1.62
N LYS A 52 -4.91 -6.38 -2.46
CA LYS A 52 -4.63 -7.69 -3.08
C LYS A 52 -3.34 -7.67 -3.88
N LEU A 53 -3.09 -6.63 -4.69
CA LEU A 53 -1.87 -6.51 -5.47
C LEU A 53 -0.63 -6.42 -4.58
N LEU A 54 -0.65 -5.55 -3.56
CA LEU A 54 0.47 -5.39 -2.64
C LEU A 54 0.75 -6.68 -1.86
N TYR A 55 -0.30 -7.37 -1.43
CA TYR A 55 -0.21 -8.66 -0.74
C TYR A 55 0.38 -9.72 -1.66
N THR A 56 -0.08 -9.82 -2.91
CA THR A 56 0.50 -10.77 -3.87
C THR A 56 1.99 -10.50 -4.05
N ILE A 57 2.41 -9.24 -4.19
CA ILE A 57 3.83 -8.88 -4.28
C ILE A 57 4.60 -9.21 -2.99
N SER A 58 3.98 -9.10 -1.81
CA SER A 58 4.62 -9.54 -0.55
C SER A 58 4.90 -11.04 -0.56
N GLN A 59 4.00 -11.84 -1.16
CA GLN A 59 4.21 -13.28 -1.32
C GLN A 59 5.27 -13.63 -2.38
N LEU A 60 5.43 -12.84 -3.46
CA LEU A 60 6.55 -12.97 -4.41
C LEU A 60 7.90 -12.92 -3.68
N GLY A 61 7.96 -12.03 -2.67
CA GLY A 61 9.12 -11.82 -1.80
C GLY A 61 9.53 -13.01 -0.95
N SER A 62 8.79 -14.12 -0.95
CA SER A 62 9.17 -15.33 -0.20
C SER A 62 9.59 -16.51 -1.08
N ALA A 63 9.37 -16.43 -2.39
CA ALA A 63 9.58 -17.55 -3.31
C ALA A 63 10.99 -17.53 -3.93
N VAL A 64 11.83 -18.54 -3.65
CA VAL A 64 13.21 -18.64 -4.17
C VAL A 64 13.21 -18.72 -5.71
N ALA A 65 13.84 -17.75 -6.37
CA ALA A 65 14.02 -17.78 -7.81
C ALA A 65 15.12 -18.79 -8.22
N SER A 66 14.75 -19.84 -8.94
CA SER A 66 15.67 -20.71 -9.68
C SER A 66 15.78 -20.25 -11.13
N THR A 67 16.31 -19.05 -11.38
CA THR A 67 16.57 -18.56 -12.75
C THR A 67 18.04 -18.22 -12.94
N SER A 68 18.59 -18.68 -14.08
CA SER A 68 19.97 -18.41 -14.52
C SER A 68 20.10 -17.10 -15.31
N ASN A 69 18.99 -16.40 -15.57
CA ASN A 69 18.98 -15.15 -16.35
C ASN A 69 19.25 -13.95 -15.43
N PRO A 70 20.36 -13.19 -15.64
CA PRO A 70 20.70 -12.04 -14.79
C PRO A 70 19.62 -10.96 -14.72
N LEU A 71 18.90 -10.69 -15.82
CA LEU A 71 17.86 -9.65 -15.85
C LEU A 71 16.62 -10.05 -15.03
N GLN A 72 16.19 -11.30 -15.14
CA GLN A 72 15.10 -11.85 -14.31
C GLN A 72 15.51 -11.91 -12.84
N ARG A 73 16.78 -12.18 -12.55
CA ARG A 73 17.31 -12.15 -11.19
C ARG A 73 17.26 -10.76 -10.58
N SER A 74 17.72 -9.72 -11.29
CA SER A 74 17.63 -8.34 -10.80
C SER A 74 16.18 -7.91 -10.57
N ALA A 75 15.26 -8.27 -11.48
CA ALA A 75 13.84 -7.98 -11.32
C ALA A 75 13.26 -8.68 -10.08
N TRP A 76 13.63 -9.94 -9.85
CA TRP A 76 13.22 -10.69 -8.67
C TRP A 76 13.77 -10.10 -7.37
N GLU A 77 15.05 -9.72 -7.32
CA GLU A 77 15.66 -9.06 -6.14
C GLU A 77 14.93 -7.75 -5.79
N ILE A 78 14.50 -6.99 -6.80
CA ILE A 78 13.68 -5.79 -6.62
C ILE A 78 12.29 -6.14 -6.08
N LEU A 79 11.64 -7.17 -6.63
CA LEU A 79 10.31 -7.61 -6.17
C LEU A 79 10.36 -8.19 -4.77
N GLN A 80 11.47 -8.79 -4.36
CA GLN A 80 11.73 -9.24 -2.99
C GLN A 80 11.79 -8.07 -2.02
N LEU A 81 12.56 -7.03 -2.37
CA LEU A 81 12.65 -5.82 -1.57
C LEU A 81 11.30 -5.11 -1.44
N LEU A 82 10.53 -5.06 -2.52
CA LEU A 82 9.17 -4.52 -2.50
C LEU A 82 8.22 -5.39 -1.70
N GLY A 83 8.39 -6.71 -1.79
CA GLY A 83 7.59 -7.66 -1.02
C GLY A 83 7.75 -7.44 0.47
N GLN A 84 9.00 -7.28 0.95
CA GLN A 84 9.29 -6.93 2.35
C GLN A 84 8.68 -5.59 2.75
N LEU A 85 8.81 -4.57 1.91
CA LEU A 85 8.20 -3.26 2.15
C LEU A 85 6.67 -3.37 2.33
N TYR A 86 6.00 -4.07 1.41
CA TYR A 86 4.55 -4.22 1.45
C TYR A 86 4.10 -5.11 2.60
N GLU A 87 4.87 -6.14 2.96
CA GLU A 87 4.57 -6.98 4.13
C GLU A 87 4.55 -6.15 5.40
N HIS A 88 5.57 -5.30 5.63
CA HIS A 88 5.59 -4.41 6.79
C HIS A 88 4.44 -3.40 6.79
N LEU A 89 4.12 -2.79 5.64
CA LEU A 89 2.98 -1.86 5.56
C LEU A 89 1.65 -2.56 5.80
N LEU A 90 1.40 -3.69 5.15
CA LEU A 90 0.13 -4.40 5.21
C LEU A 90 -0.09 -5.03 6.59
N SER A 91 0.88 -5.76 7.12
CA SER A 91 0.77 -6.39 8.45
C SER A 91 0.46 -5.36 9.54
N THR A 92 1.02 -4.15 9.45
CA THR A 92 0.73 -3.08 10.41
C THR A 92 -0.76 -2.78 10.53
N TYR A 93 -1.49 -2.74 9.41
CA TYR A 93 -2.91 -2.35 9.40
C TYR A 93 -3.88 -3.54 9.34
N LEU A 94 -3.43 -4.69 8.86
CA LEU A 94 -4.29 -5.86 8.63
C LEU A 94 -4.14 -6.93 9.71
N ASP A 95 -3.01 -6.99 10.42
CA ASP A 95 -2.80 -7.96 11.49
C ASP A 95 -3.20 -7.38 12.85
N VAL A 96 -4.37 -7.81 13.33
CA VAL A 96 -4.94 -7.41 14.62
C VAL A 96 -4.24 -8.05 15.83
N SER A 97 -3.34 -9.02 15.60
CA SER A 97 -2.58 -9.68 16.66
C SER A 97 -1.32 -8.91 17.06
N LEU A 98 -0.88 -7.94 16.25
CA LEU A 98 0.30 -7.14 16.54
C LEU A 98 0.04 -6.14 17.67
N SER A 99 1.00 -6.04 18.59
CA SER A 99 1.06 -4.93 19.54
C SER A 99 1.36 -3.61 18.84
N LEU A 100 0.98 -2.50 19.47
CA LEU A 100 1.30 -1.15 18.97
C LEU A 100 2.81 -0.98 18.72
N ASN A 101 3.66 -1.52 19.59
CA ASN A 101 5.11 -1.46 19.42
C ASN A 101 5.55 -2.19 18.14
N GLN A 102 5.03 -3.40 17.89
CA GLN A 102 5.34 -4.14 16.65
C GLN A 102 4.85 -3.40 15.40
N GLN A 103 3.66 -2.80 15.47
CA GLN A 103 3.14 -1.95 14.40
C GLN A 103 4.08 -0.76 14.12
N LEU A 104 4.55 -0.07 15.17
CA LEU A 104 5.50 1.05 15.00
C LEU A 104 6.84 0.58 14.42
N VAL A 105 7.36 -0.56 14.85
CA VAL A 105 8.58 -1.17 14.28
C VAL A 105 8.37 -1.46 12.79
N ASN A 106 7.25 -2.07 12.40
CA ASN A 106 6.94 -2.32 11.00
C ASN A 106 6.86 -1.01 10.18
N LEU A 107 6.19 0.03 10.69
CA LEU A 107 6.14 1.33 10.02
C LEU A 107 7.51 1.99 9.91
N SER A 108 8.36 1.84 10.94
CA SER A 108 9.74 2.32 10.89
C SER A 108 10.52 1.60 9.80
N THR A 109 10.46 0.26 9.75
CA THR A 109 11.13 -0.53 8.71
C THR A 109 10.66 -0.12 7.32
N ALA A 110 9.35 0.01 7.11
CA ALA A 110 8.77 0.48 5.85
C ALA A 110 9.28 1.88 5.47
N ALA A 111 9.31 2.82 6.42
CA ALA A 111 9.82 4.18 6.18
C ALA A 111 11.29 4.17 5.74
N HIS A 112 12.14 3.37 6.38
CA HIS A 112 13.56 3.28 6.04
C HIS A 112 13.79 2.63 4.66
N LEU A 113 13.01 1.58 4.32
CA LEU A 113 13.04 0.97 3.00
C LEU A 113 12.62 1.96 1.91
N ILE A 114 11.49 2.66 2.11
CA ILE A 114 11.01 3.68 1.18
C ILE A 114 12.04 4.80 1.03
N LEU A 115 12.62 5.29 2.12
CA LEU A 115 13.62 6.35 2.09
C LEU A 115 14.85 5.94 1.29
N THR A 116 15.33 4.72 1.49
CA THR A 116 16.52 4.18 0.80
C THR A 116 16.26 4.04 -0.71
N LEU A 117 15.13 3.45 -1.08
CA LEU A 117 14.71 3.30 -2.48
C LEU A 117 14.48 4.65 -3.15
N TYR A 118 13.79 5.56 -2.47
CA TYR A 118 13.52 6.90 -2.99
C TYR A 118 14.79 7.77 -3.05
N HIS A 119 15.75 7.59 -2.14
CA HIS A 119 17.02 8.29 -2.20
C HIS A 119 17.77 7.99 -3.50
N THR A 120 17.73 6.72 -3.94
CA THR A 120 18.43 6.24 -5.14
C THR A 120 17.70 6.62 -6.43
N ASP A 121 16.41 6.32 -6.54
CA ASP A 121 15.69 6.40 -7.81
C ASP A 121 14.64 7.54 -7.86
N LYS A 122 14.36 8.19 -6.73
CA LYS A 122 13.44 9.34 -6.62
C LYS A 122 12.08 9.06 -7.30
N GLY A 123 11.67 9.94 -8.20
CA GLY A 123 10.42 9.84 -8.98
C GLY A 123 10.33 8.63 -9.91
N ASN A 124 11.45 7.95 -10.19
CA ASN A 124 11.46 6.73 -10.99
C ASN A 124 10.97 5.53 -10.18
N PHE A 125 11.23 5.48 -8.87
CA PHE A 125 10.67 4.47 -7.97
C PHE A 125 9.20 4.75 -7.67
N ILE A 126 8.89 5.86 -6.98
CA ILE A 126 7.51 6.27 -6.71
C ILE A 126 7.33 7.76 -6.98
N PRO A 127 6.13 8.22 -7.38
CA PRO A 127 5.86 9.64 -7.50
C PRO A 127 6.16 10.38 -6.19
N VAL A 128 6.73 11.59 -6.30
CA VAL A 128 7.05 12.47 -5.16
C VAL A 128 5.85 12.62 -4.21
N GLN A 129 4.64 12.76 -4.77
CA GLN A 129 3.42 12.86 -3.99
C GLN A 129 3.12 11.59 -3.19
N SER A 130 3.30 10.40 -3.80
CA SER A 130 3.09 9.14 -3.10
C SER A 130 4.12 8.93 -1.98
N TYR A 131 5.38 9.31 -2.23
CA TYR A 131 6.43 9.33 -1.21
C TYR A 131 6.04 10.22 -0.03
N PHE A 132 5.67 11.47 -0.33
CA PHE A 132 5.26 12.42 0.70
C PHE A 132 4.06 11.93 1.49
N ASN A 133 3.05 11.37 0.82
CA ASN A 133 1.84 10.86 1.48
C ASN A 133 2.15 9.71 2.43
N VAL A 134 2.92 8.70 1.99
CA VAL A 134 3.26 7.54 2.84
C VAL A 134 4.15 7.95 4.01
N MET A 135 5.16 8.78 3.78
CA MET A 135 6.02 9.27 4.87
C MET A 135 5.25 10.15 5.86
N SER A 136 4.31 10.97 5.37
CA SER A 136 3.45 11.79 6.23
C SER A 136 2.47 10.94 7.03
N MET A 137 1.90 9.89 6.42
CA MET A 137 1.06 8.91 7.13
C MET A 137 1.83 8.27 8.28
N ILE A 138 3.04 7.74 8.02
CA ILE A 138 3.88 7.11 9.05
C ILE A 138 4.23 8.12 10.16
N LYS A 139 4.68 9.32 9.78
CA LYS A 139 4.98 10.39 10.74
C LYS A 139 3.77 10.71 11.63
N ASN A 140 2.59 10.85 11.04
CA ASN A 140 1.37 11.16 11.78
C ASN A 140 1.03 10.08 12.81
N VAL A 141 1.27 8.79 12.50
CA VAL A 141 1.11 7.71 13.47
C VAL A 141 1.98 7.94 14.70
N TYR A 142 3.29 8.18 14.50
CA TYR A 142 4.23 8.42 15.61
C TYR A 142 3.83 9.62 16.47
N PHE A 143 3.51 10.76 15.84
CA PHE A 143 3.06 11.95 16.57
C PHE A 143 1.75 11.71 17.33
N SER A 144 0.84 10.91 16.78
CA SER A 144 -0.44 10.64 17.42
C SER A 144 -0.28 9.69 18.62
N VAL A 145 0.61 8.70 18.50
CA VAL A 145 0.96 7.83 19.62
C VAL A 145 1.63 8.62 20.75
N GLU A 146 2.60 9.47 20.44
CA GLU A 146 3.27 10.30 21.46
C GLU A 146 2.28 11.22 22.17
N LYS A 147 1.39 11.88 21.42
CA LYS A 147 0.31 12.69 22.00
C LYS A 147 -0.58 11.86 22.92
N ALA A 148 -0.99 10.67 22.49
CA ALA A 148 -1.83 9.80 23.30
C ALA A 148 -1.12 9.31 24.57
N GLN A 149 0.19 9.06 24.51
CA GLN A 149 0.98 8.71 25.69
C GLN A 149 1.05 9.86 26.70
N CYS A 150 1.17 11.11 26.24
CA CYS A 150 1.12 12.28 27.11
C CYS A 150 -0.25 12.50 27.74
N ASP A 151 -1.32 12.28 26.97
CA ASP A 151 -2.71 12.58 27.38
C ASP A 151 -3.32 11.47 28.26
N ASN A 152 -3.08 10.21 27.92
CA ASN A 152 -3.51 9.04 28.68
C ASN A 152 -2.51 7.87 28.53
N PRO A 153 -1.47 7.81 29.40
CA PRO A 153 -0.42 6.79 29.34
C PRO A 153 -0.91 5.34 29.44
N THR A 154 -2.09 5.13 30.05
CA THR A 154 -2.70 3.80 30.25
C THR A 154 -3.75 3.46 29.18
N GLY A 155 -4.00 4.38 28.25
CA GLY A 155 -4.98 4.21 27.19
C GLY A 155 -4.55 3.18 26.14
N VAL A 156 -5.53 2.62 25.44
CA VAL A 156 -5.29 1.78 24.28
C VAL A 156 -5.37 2.64 23.02
N PHE A 157 -4.41 2.48 22.11
CA PHE A 157 -4.32 3.25 20.89
C PHE A 157 -4.40 2.33 19.67
N TYR A 158 -5.30 2.63 18.74
CA TYR A 158 -5.54 1.84 17.53
C TYR A 158 -5.21 2.67 16.30
N ILE A 159 -4.08 2.38 15.64
CA ILE A 159 -3.62 3.13 14.46
C ILE A 159 -4.61 3.11 13.28
N ILE A 160 -5.44 2.07 13.19
CA ILE A 160 -6.47 1.93 12.14
C ILE A 160 -7.52 3.05 12.21
N LEU A 161 -7.69 3.68 13.38
CA LEU A 161 -8.63 4.78 13.57
C LEU A 161 -8.08 6.14 13.09
N LEU A 162 -6.81 6.20 12.65
CA LEU A 162 -6.21 7.42 12.13
C LEU A 162 -6.55 7.69 10.64
N GLY A 163 -7.22 6.75 9.98
CA GLY A 163 -7.69 6.88 8.60
C GLY A 163 -9.00 7.65 8.46
N THR A 164 -9.43 7.85 7.20
CA THR A 164 -10.67 8.55 6.84
C THR A 164 -11.86 7.61 6.59
N ASP A 165 -11.67 6.30 6.66
CA ASP A 165 -12.70 5.28 6.40
C ASP A 165 -14.03 5.54 7.15
N GLY A 166 -13.95 6.04 8.40
CA GLY A 166 -15.12 6.40 9.17
C GLY A 166 -15.93 7.53 8.52
N LEU A 167 -15.24 8.56 8.03
CA LEU A 167 -15.84 9.69 7.33
C LEU A 167 -16.38 9.27 5.96
N GLU A 168 -15.63 8.44 5.22
CA GLU A 168 -16.05 7.91 3.91
C GLU A 168 -17.31 7.05 4.02
N LYS A 169 -17.45 6.25 5.09
CA LYS A 169 -18.69 5.52 5.38
C LYS A 169 -19.87 6.45 5.64
N VAL A 170 -19.66 7.57 6.34
CA VAL A 170 -20.72 8.57 6.55
C VAL A 170 -21.10 9.22 5.22
N PHE A 171 -20.11 9.59 4.41
CA PHE A 171 -20.34 10.14 3.08
C PHE A 171 -21.13 9.17 2.18
N GLY A 172 -20.73 7.89 2.14
CA GLY A 172 -21.44 6.86 1.42
C GLY A 172 -22.90 6.71 1.87
N LYS A 173 -23.17 6.77 3.19
CA LYS A 173 -24.54 6.77 3.71
C LYS A 173 -25.35 7.94 3.14
N ILE A 174 -24.80 9.16 3.19
CA ILE A 174 -25.45 10.36 2.66
C ILE A 174 -25.81 10.19 1.18
N CYS A 175 -24.87 9.74 0.35
CA CYS A 175 -25.10 9.51 -1.08
C CYS A 175 -26.16 8.44 -1.35
N THR A 176 -26.42 7.51 -0.42
CA THR A 176 -27.44 6.47 -0.58
C THR A 176 -28.81 6.83 0.01
N MET A 177 -28.91 7.90 0.82
CA MET A 177 -30.14 8.24 1.53
C MET A 177 -31.26 8.72 0.60
N VAL A 178 -30.93 9.45 -0.47
CA VAL A 178 -31.93 10.05 -1.37
C VAL A 178 -32.29 9.12 -2.54
N GLY A 179 -31.70 7.92 -2.60
CA GLY A 179 -32.03 6.84 -3.55
C GLY A 179 -31.66 7.18 -5.00
N ASN A 180 -32.42 8.06 -5.63
CA ASN A 180 -32.22 8.49 -7.02
C ASN A 180 -31.27 9.68 -7.17
N ASP A 181 -31.01 10.43 -6.08
CA ASP A 181 -30.03 11.50 -6.08
C ASP A 181 -28.82 11.09 -5.23
N THR A 182 -27.68 10.92 -5.90
CA THR A 182 -26.43 10.50 -5.26
C THR A 182 -25.61 11.69 -4.77
N ASN A 183 -26.02 12.93 -5.10
CA ASN A 183 -25.28 14.14 -4.79
C ASN A 183 -26.11 15.04 -3.87
N ALA A 184 -25.79 15.02 -2.57
CA ALA A 184 -26.42 15.94 -1.63
C ALA A 184 -25.89 17.38 -1.85
N ASP A 185 -26.79 18.36 -1.90
CA ASP A 185 -26.44 19.77 -1.85
C ASP A 185 -26.10 20.24 -0.42
N VAL A 186 -25.58 21.46 -0.29
CA VAL A 186 -25.16 22.00 1.00
C VAL A 186 -26.33 22.16 1.99
N LEU A 187 -27.54 22.44 1.50
CA LEU A 187 -28.74 22.55 2.36
C LEU A 187 -29.18 21.17 2.86
N GLN A 188 -29.04 20.13 2.05
CA GLN A 188 -29.30 18.74 2.42
C GLN A 188 -28.27 18.20 3.42
N LEU A 189 -27.02 18.68 3.36
CA LEU A 189 -25.97 18.34 4.33
C LEU A 189 -26.09 19.09 5.66
N ALA A 190 -26.72 20.27 5.67
CA ALA A 190 -26.79 21.15 6.83
C ALA A 190 -27.98 20.86 7.78
N ASN A 191 -28.93 20.03 7.35
CA ASN A 191 -30.09 19.59 8.14
C ASN A 191 -29.89 18.17 8.68
#